data_AF-A0AAT9IY64-F1
#
_entry.id   AF-A0AAT9IY64-F1
#
_cell.length_a   1.000
_cell.length_b   1.000
_cell.length_c   1.000
_cell.angle_alpha   90.00
_cell.angle_beta   90.00
_cell.angle_gamma   90.00
#
_symmetry.space_group_name_H-M   'P 1'
#
loop_
_entity.id
_entity.type
_entity.pdbx_description
1 polymer ?
#
loop_
_entity_poly.entity_id
_entity_poly.type
_entity_poly.pdbx_seq_one_letter_code
_entity_poly.pdbx_strand_id
1 'polypeptide(L)'
;MWQIFWPAMALILLVFALKRQFVWSEFFFVSHWFTADSFFPPFMPYWYIQVMLQICLGLMILFVVPVVRDLIVRHLYTASLLFLLVSGMVVVIFPDIWDTSALYDWLPHLQLWNFVIGWFIHASLERAQGQHGWIYRLTATVMVLLCGFSLLWGSWSQCLIFVLGGVLLCWASSVPIPRIFSRPVMLCSQAIFTIYLLHAIMPALSQKTLYAWFHIDQPLLDGVLAMISCIGLWAAWTAAKRAFRGLALQAGDFTNLNKDANVKPRFTA
;
A
#
# COMPACT_ATOMS: atom_id res chain seq x y z
N MET A 1 -4.62 6.67 -5.52
CA MET A 1 -5.40 6.81 -4.27
C MET A 1 -6.76 6.11 -4.34
N TRP A 2 -7.64 6.42 -5.29
CA TRP A 2 -9.00 5.83 -5.37
C TRP A 2 -9.06 4.28 -5.42
N GLN A 3 -8.06 3.65 -6.03
CA GLN A 3 -7.97 2.17 -6.10
C GLN A 3 -7.67 1.52 -4.73
N ILE A 4 -7.17 2.29 -3.77
CA ILE A 4 -6.90 1.86 -2.39
C ILE A 4 -8.10 2.23 -1.51
N PHE A 5 -8.58 3.47 -1.64
CA PHE A 5 -9.67 4.01 -0.83
C PHE A 5 -10.95 3.18 -0.94
N TRP A 6 -11.42 2.89 -2.17
CA TRP A 6 -12.72 2.22 -2.34
C TRP A 6 -12.78 0.80 -1.80
N PRO A 7 -11.80 -0.09 -2.06
CA PRO A 7 -11.82 -1.42 -1.45
C PRO A 7 -11.73 -1.38 0.08
N ALA A 8 -10.92 -0.47 0.64
CA ALA A 8 -10.83 -0.28 2.08
C ALA A 8 -12.17 0.20 2.67
N MET A 9 -12.78 1.21 2.06
CA MET A 9 -14.10 1.71 2.46
C MET A 9 -15.18 0.63 2.36
N ALA A 10 -15.20 -0.15 1.27
CA ALA A 10 -16.14 -1.25 1.12
C ALA A 10 -16.00 -2.30 2.23
N LEU A 11 -14.75 -2.60 2.64
CA LEU A 11 -14.49 -3.50 3.76
C LEU A 11 -15.01 -2.90 5.08
N ILE A 12 -14.79 -1.61 5.34
CA ILE A 12 -15.35 -0.95 6.53
C ILE A 12 -16.87 -1.06 6.56
N LEU A 13 -17.52 -0.68 5.45
CA LEU A 13 -18.98 -0.68 5.36
C LEU A 13 -19.55 -2.10 5.53
N LEU A 14 -18.86 -3.11 5.00
CA LEU A 14 -19.21 -4.50 5.24
C LEU A 14 -19.12 -4.85 6.73
N VAL A 15 -18.06 -4.46 7.42
CA VAL A 15 -17.92 -4.73 8.86
C VAL A 15 -18.95 -3.95 9.69
N PHE A 16 -19.27 -2.70 9.34
CA PHE A 16 -20.39 -1.96 9.95
C PHE A 16 -21.72 -2.69 9.78
N ALA A 17 -21.99 -3.22 8.59
CA ALA A 17 -23.20 -4.00 8.33
C ALA A 17 -23.23 -5.30 9.15
N LEU A 18 -22.12 -6.03 9.21
CA LEU A 18 -22.01 -7.30 9.95
C LEU A 18 -22.14 -7.09 11.47
N LYS A 19 -21.51 -6.05 12.02
CA LYS A 19 -21.56 -5.72 13.45
C LYS A 19 -22.79 -4.89 13.85
N ARG A 20 -23.54 -4.38 12.87
CA ARG A 20 -24.70 -3.48 13.05
C ARG A 20 -24.36 -2.24 13.90
N GLN A 21 -23.15 -1.74 13.75
CA GLN A 21 -22.64 -0.59 14.49
C GLN A 21 -21.89 0.31 13.53
N PHE A 22 -22.12 1.61 13.65
CA PHE A 22 -21.49 2.63 12.81
C PHE A 22 -20.59 3.51 13.66
N VAL A 23 -19.34 3.64 13.26
CA VAL A 23 -18.33 4.42 14.00
C VAL A 23 -17.76 5.50 13.10
N TRP A 24 -18.01 6.76 13.44
CA TRP A 24 -17.61 7.91 12.62
C TRP A 24 -16.10 8.01 12.41
N SER A 25 -15.31 7.76 13.45
CA SER A 25 -13.85 7.86 13.38
C SER A 25 -13.25 6.84 12.41
N GLU A 26 -13.79 5.63 12.35
CA GLU A 26 -13.40 4.59 11.38
C GLU A 26 -13.82 4.96 9.96
N PHE A 27 -15.04 5.50 9.79
CA PHE A 27 -15.54 5.94 8.48
C PHE A 27 -14.68 7.05 7.86
N PHE A 28 -14.22 8.00 8.68
CA PHE A 28 -13.34 9.08 8.25
C PHE A 28 -11.85 8.73 8.27
N PHE A 29 -11.49 7.48 8.59
CA PHE A 29 -10.10 7.01 8.69
C PHE A 29 -9.27 7.86 9.67
N VAL A 30 -9.82 8.21 10.82
CA VAL A 30 -9.15 9.01 11.86
C VAL A 30 -9.18 8.35 13.24
N SER A 31 -9.54 7.06 13.35
CA SER A 31 -9.70 6.40 14.66
C SER A 31 -8.39 6.35 15.46
N HIS A 32 -7.24 6.26 14.79
CA HIS A 32 -5.91 6.26 15.44
C HIS A 32 -5.52 7.54 16.16
N TRP A 33 -6.29 8.62 16.01
CA TRP A 33 -6.10 9.84 16.81
C TRP A 33 -6.79 9.79 18.17
N PHE A 34 -7.69 8.83 18.37
CA PHE A 34 -8.58 8.81 19.53
C PHE A 34 -8.54 7.48 20.30
N THR A 35 -8.35 6.36 19.62
CA THR A 35 -8.41 5.04 20.24
C THR A 35 -7.47 4.03 19.56
N ALA A 36 -6.76 3.25 20.37
CA ALA A 36 -6.08 2.03 19.94
C ALA A 36 -7.04 0.86 19.74
N ASP A 37 -8.15 0.84 20.48
CA ASP A 37 -9.20 -0.16 20.34
C ASP A 37 -9.90 0.08 19.02
N SER A 38 -9.38 -0.55 17.97
CA SER A 38 -10.03 -0.54 16.69
C SER A 38 -11.38 -1.22 16.83
N PHE A 39 -12.40 -0.65 16.20
CA PHE A 39 -13.68 -1.33 16.01
C PHE A 39 -13.50 -2.70 15.33
N PHE A 40 -12.40 -2.87 14.61
CA PHE A 40 -11.99 -4.11 13.97
C PHE A 40 -11.29 -5.05 14.97
N PRO A 41 -11.40 -6.38 14.77
CA PRO A 41 -10.66 -7.33 15.58
C PRO A 41 -9.14 -7.03 15.56
N PRO A 42 -8.40 -7.31 16.65
CA PRO A 42 -6.96 -6.99 16.76
C PRO A 42 -6.11 -7.58 15.63
N PHE A 43 -6.58 -8.67 15.02
CA PHE A 43 -5.91 -9.33 13.91
C PHE A 43 -6.11 -8.66 12.55
N MET A 44 -7.03 -7.69 12.42
CA MET A 44 -7.19 -6.89 11.20
C MET A 44 -6.40 -5.60 11.35
N PRO A 45 -5.18 -5.47 10.78
CA PRO A 45 -4.40 -4.25 10.87
C PRO A 45 -4.93 -3.19 9.89
N TYR A 46 -6.20 -2.83 10.05
CA TYR A 46 -6.86 -1.80 9.26
C TYR A 46 -6.16 -0.43 9.43
N TRP A 47 -5.48 -0.27 10.56
CA TRP A 47 -4.80 0.95 10.95
C TRP A 47 -3.81 1.47 9.93
N TYR A 48 -3.04 0.58 9.33
CA TYR A 48 -2.01 0.97 8.37
C TYR A 48 -2.61 1.64 7.15
N ILE A 49 -3.80 1.22 6.70
CA ILE A 49 -4.46 1.81 5.53
C ILE A 49 -4.94 3.21 5.87
N GLN A 50 -5.50 3.42 7.07
CA GLN A 50 -5.86 4.76 7.53
C GLN A 50 -4.64 5.67 7.56
N VAL A 51 -3.58 5.21 8.20
CA VAL A 51 -2.31 5.94 8.33
C VAL A 51 -1.71 6.24 6.97
N MET A 52 -1.64 5.26 6.07
CA MET A 52 -1.15 5.43 4.70
C MET A 52 -1.97 6.48 3.94
N LEU A 53 -3.31 6.42 4.01
CA LEU A 53 -4.17 7.39 3.34
C LEU A 53 -3.98 8.80 3.91
N GLN A 54 -3.85 8.93 5.24
CA GLN A 54 -3.55 10.20 5.90
C GLN A 54 -2.18 10.75 5.50
N ILE A 55 -1.14 9.92 5.44
CA ILE A 55 0.19 10.30 4.95
C ILE A 55 0.12 10.77 3.49
N CYS A 56 -0.53 10.00 2.62
CA CYS A 56 -0.69 10.38 1.21
C CYS A 56 -1.48 11.68 1.06
N LEU A 57 -2.52 11.90 1.87
CA LEU A 57 -3.28 13.15 1.89
C LEU A 57 -2.42 14.32 2.37
N GLY A 58 -1.64 14.14 3.43
CA GLY A 58 -0.70 15.13 3.94
C GLY A 58 0.36 15.51 2.90
N LEU A 59 0.95 14.53 2.22
CA LEU A 59 1.89 14.77 1.12
C LEU A 59 1.22 15.46 -0.07
N MET A 60 -0.03 15.12 -0.39
CA MET A 60 -0.79 15.81 -1.44
C MET A 60 -0.99 17.28 -1.08
N ILE A 61 -1.43 17.59 0.15
CA ILE A 61 -1.59 18.97 0.64
C ILE A 61 -0.27 19.72 0.59
N LEU A 62 0.82 19.08 1.02
CA LEU A 62 2.17 19.66 0.96
C LEU A 62 2.57 20.02 -0.49
N PHE A 63 2.28 19.15 -1.45
CA PHE A 63 2.63 19.36 -2.86
C PHE A 63 1.66 20.28 -3.62
N VAL A 64 0.53 20.65 -3.03
CA VAL A 64 -0.33 21.73 -3.58
C VAL A 64 0.40 23.08 -3.52
N VAL A 65 1.30 23.28 -2.55
CA VAL A 65 2.11 24.50 -2.44
C VAL A 65 3.19 24.49 -3.53
N PRO A 66 3.13 25.39 -4.55
CA PRO A 66 4.02 25.33 -5.70
C PRO A 66 5.50 25.45 -5.33
N VAL A 67 5.82 26.30 -4.35
CA VAL A 67 7.19 26.52 -3.87
C VAL A 67 7.79 25.22 -3.33
N VAL A 68 7.02 24.46 -2.54
CA VAL A 68 7.48 23.20 -1.96
C VAL A 68 7.66 22.15 -3.05
N ARG A 69 6.67 22.02 -3.94
CA ARG A 69 6.75 21.10 -5.09
C ARG A 69 7.97 21.38 -5.96
N ASP A 70 8.19 22.64 -6.34
CA ASP A 70 9.27 23.02 -7.25
C ASP A 70 10.64 22.83 -6.59
N LEU A 71 10.76 23.11 -5.29
CA LEU A 71 11.98 22.83 -4.51
C LEU A 71 12.31 21.33 -4.50
N ILE A 72 11.29 20.50 -4.26
CA ILE A 72 11.44 19.05 -4.20
C ILE A 72 11.82 18.46 -5.55
N VAL A 73 11.20 18.92 -6.64
CA VAL A 73 11.55 18.46 -8.00
C VAL A 73 12.99 18.84 -8.34
N ARG A 74 13.44 20.06 -8.00
CA ARG A 74 14.81 20.51 -8.29
C ARG A 74 15.87 19.82 -7.44
N HIS A 75 15.56 19.53 -6.18
CA HIS A 75 16.50 18.98 -5.20
C HIS A 75 16.04 17.65 -4.62
N LEU A 76 15.53 16.75 -5.47
CA LEU A 76 14.87 15.50 -5.05
C LEU A 76 15.65 14.69 -4.01
N TYR A 77 16.96 14.51 -4.22
CA TYR A 77 17.84 13.78 -3.30
C TYR A 77 17.95 14.47 -1.94
N THR A 78 18.30 15.76 -1.92
CA THR A 78 18.46 16.52 -0.68
C THR A 78 17.14 16.66 0.07
N ALA A 79 16.05 16.91 -0.66
CA ALA A 79 14.71 17.01 -0.07
C ALA A 79 14.27 15.68 0.57
N SER A 80 14.42 14.56 -0.14
CA SER A 80 14.06 13.24 0.42
C SER A 80 14.94 12.84 1.61
N LEU A 81 16.24 13.15 1.58
CA LEU A 81 17.13 12.94 2.74
C LEU A 81 16.68 13.78 3.94
N LEU A 82 16.42 15.07 3.76
CA LEU A 82 15.96 15.94 4.84
C LEU A 82 14.61 15.48 5.40
N PHE A 83 13.66 15.11 4.54
CA PHE A 83 12.39 14.53 4.97
C PHE A 83 12.61 13.25 5.77
N LEU A 84 13.56 12.39 5.36
CA LEU A 84 13.84 11.13 6.06
C LEU A 84 14.39 11.42 7.45
N LEU A 85 15.40 12.29 7.55
CA LEU A 85 15.99 12.69 8.82
C LEU A 85 14.95 13.32 9.75
N VAL A 86 14.14 14.25 9.26
CA VAL A 86 13.08 14.87 10.06
C VAL A 86 12.05 13.84 10.51
N SER A 87 11.58 12.96 9.62
CA SER A 87 10.62 11.91 9.99
C SER A 87 11.19 10.91 10.99
N GLY A 88 12.45 10.52 10.86
CA GLY A 88 13.14 9.65 11.81
C GLY A 88 13.34 10.33 13.17
N MET A 89 13.71 11.61 13.19
CA MET A 89 13.79 12.39 14.43
C MET A 89 12.43 12.50 15.12
N VAL A 90 11.35 12.69 14.36
CA VAL A 90 9.99 12.69 14.91
C VAL A 90 9.70 11.35 15.58
N VAL A 91 9.99 10.21 14.95
CA VAL A 91 9.76 8.89 15.58
C VAL A 91 10.52 8.72 16.89
N VAL A 92 11.76 9.19 16.96
CA VAL A 92 12.62 8.99 18.14
C VAL A 92 12.28 9.95 19.27
N ILE A 93 12.02 11.23 18.96
CA ILE A 93 11.88 12.30 19.96
C ILE A 93 10.43 12.48 20.41
N PHE A 94 9.47 12.25 19.52
CA PHE A 94 8.06 12.55 19.80
C PHE A 94 7.47 11.74 20.97
N PRO A 95 7.79 10.44 21.16
CA PRO A 95 7.29 9.68 22.31
C PRO A 95 7.70 10.29 23.67
N ASP A 96 8.83 11.00 23.74
CA ASP A 96 9.26 11.71 24.96
C ASP A 96 8.46 13.00 25.22
N ILE A 97 7.82 13.54 24.19
CA ILE A 97 7.00 14.76 24.27
C ILE A 97 5.53 14.40 24.55
N TRP A 98 5.04 13.35 23.89
CA TRP A 98 3.68 12.84 24.05
C TRP A 98 3.69 11.32 24.00
N ASP A 99 3.33 10.70 25.13
CA ASP A 99 3.16 9.25 25.20
C ASP A 99 1.97 8.80 24.35
N THR A 100 2.28 8.12 23.24
CA THR A 100 1.32 7.57 22.28
C THR A 100 1.22 6.05 22.35
N SER A 101 1.74 5.43 23.41
CA SER A 101 1.70 3.99 23.62
C SER A 101 0.26 3.45 23.70
N ALA A 102 -0.65 4.25 24.28
CA ALA A 102 -2.08 3.96 24.32
C ALA A 102 -2.76 3.99 22.92
N LEU A 103 -2.04 4.43 21.88
CA LEU A 103 -2.45 4.42 20.47
C LEU A 103 -1.58 3.47 19.62
N TYR A 104 -0.79 2.61 20.27
CA TYR A 104 0.21 1.72 19.65
C TYR A 104 1.21 2.44 18.72
N ASP A 105 1.42 3.74 18.92
CA ASP A 105 2.28 4.59 18.06
C ASP A 105 1.88 4.57 16.57
N TRP A 106 0.59 4.30 16.28
CA TRP A 106 0.05 4.24 14.92
C TRP A 106 -0.30 5.62 14.35
N LEU A 107 0.30 6.70 14.85
CA LEU A 107 0.05 8.04 14.32
C LEU A 107 0.80 8.26 13.00
N PRO A 108 0.22 9.01 12.04
CA PRO A 108 0.82 9.19 10.71
C PRO A 108 2.25 9.72 10.72
N HIS A 109 2.54 10.68 11.60
CA HIS A 109 3.87 11.29 11.67
C HIS A 109 4.91 10.33 12.26
N LEU A 110 4.50 9.38 13.11
CA LEU A 110 5.36 8.31 13.63
C LEU A 110 5.62 7.20 12.61
N GLN A 111 4.77 7.10 11.57
CA GLN A 111 4.88 6.08 10.52
C GLN A 111 5.40 6.64 9.18
N LEU A 112 5.57 7.97 9.08
CA LEU A 112 5.95 8.68 7.86
C LEU A 112 7.29 8.20 7.28
N TRP A 113 8.26 7.90 8.15
CA TRP A 113 9.60 7.47 7.75
C TRP A 113 9.60 6.24 6.82
N ASN A 114 8.63 5.32 6.99
CA ASN A 114 8.46 4.14 6.14
C ASN A 114 8.21 4.49 4.66
N PHE A 115 7.51 5.59 4.40
CA PHE A 115 7.25 6.07 3.04
C PHE A 115 8.46 6.84 2.51
N VAL A 116 9.06 7.66 3.37
CA VAL A 116 10.15 8.55 2.99
C VAL A 116 11.43 7.75 2.70
N ILE A 117 11.69 6.64 3.38
CA ILE A 117 12.86 5.80 3.06
C ILE A 117 12.78 5.24 1.64
N GLY A 118 11.61 4.77 1.20
CA GLY A 118 11.40 4.31 -0.17
C GLY A 118 11.60 5.44 -1.19
N TRP A 119 11.12 6.64 -0.87
CA TRP A 119 11.34 7.83 -1.68
C TRP A 119 12.82 8.23 -1.75
N PHE A 120 13.54 8.17 -0.62
CA PHE A 120 14.97 8.45 -0.56
C PHE A 120 15.80 7.44 -1.35
N ILE A 121 15.47 6.15 -1.29
CA ILE A 121 16.09 5.11 -2.12
C ILE A 121 15.90 5.45 -3.61
N HIS A 122 14.67 5.79 -4.03
CA HIS A 122 14.40 6.17 -5.41
C HIS A 122 15.23 7.38 -5.86
N ALA A 123 15.25 8.46 -5.08
CA ALA A 123 16.04 9.65 -5.38
C ALA A 123 17.55 9.38 -5.44
N SER A 124 18.03 8.48 -4.58
CA SER A 124 19.43 8.04 -4.55
C SER A 124 19.79 7.25 -5.81
N LEU A 125 18.91 6.36 -6.28
CA LEU A 125 19.11 5.57 -7.49
C LEU A 125 19.09 6.42 -8.77
N GLU A 126 18.25 7.46 -8.82
CA GLU A 126 18.23 8.42 -9.93
C GLU A 126 19.56 9.17 -10.05
N ARG A 127 20.13 9.61 -8.92
CA ARG A 127 21.46 10.23 -8.87
C ARG A 127 22.61 9.25 -9.09
N ALA A 128 22.37 7.95 -8.87
CA ALA A 128 23.39 6.91 -8.99
C ALA A 128 23.80 6.58 -10.44
N GLN A 129 23.29 7.28 -11.45
CA GLN A 129 23.63 7.05 -12.86
C GLN A 129 24.97 7.68 -13.29
N GLY A 130 25.56 8.58 -12.50
CA GLY A 130 26.84 9.24 -12.80
C GLY A 130 28.09 8.48 -12.31
N GLN A 131 29.28 9.04 -12.60
CA GLN A 131 30.60 8.47 -12.24
C GLN A 131 30.77 8.15 -10.73
N HIS A 132 30.09 8.92 -9.87
CA HIS A 132 30.11 8.75 -8.41
C HIS A 132 28.84 8.10 -7.86
N GLY A 133 28.13 7.33 -8.69
CA GLY A 133 26.82 6.79 -8.35
C GLY A 133 26.80 5.83 -7.16
N TRP A 134 27.92 5.16 -6.90
CA TRP A 134 28.08 4.25 -5.77
C TRP A 134 27.93 4.94 -4.41
N ILE A 135 28.31 6.22 -4.30
CA ILE A 135 28.20 6.99 -3.05
C ILE A 135 26.72 7.10 -2.65
N TYR A 136 25.85 7.45 -3.60
CA TYR A 136 24.41 7.56 -3.34
C TYR A 136 23.77 6.22 -2.95
N ARG A 137 24.19 5.12 -3.57
CA ARG A 137 23.75 3.76 -3.19
C ARG A 137 24.22 3.38 -1.79
N LEU A 138 25.45 3.74 -1.45
CA LEU A 138 26.01 3.52 -0.12
C LEU A 138 25.25 4.35 0.92
N THR A 139 24.97 5.64 0.66
CA THR A 139 24.17 6.46 1.58
C THR A 139 22.77 5.89 1.77
N ALA A 140 22.11 5.45 0.69
CA ALA A 140 20.81 4.77 0.78
C ALA A 140 20.88 3.49 1.62
N THR A 141 21.93 2.69 1.44
CA THR A 141 22.19 1.48 2.23
C THR A 141 22.38 1.79 3.71
N VAL A 142 23.20 2.78 4.04
CA VAL A 142 23.43 3.21 5.42
C VAL A 142 22.12 3.69 6.05
N MET A 143 21.32 4.49 5.34
CA MET A 143 20.02 4.94 5.85
C MET A 143 19.03 3.78 6.07
N VAL A 144 19.00 2.80 5.16
CA VAL A 144 18.18 1.58 5.35
C VAL A 144 18.62 0.81 6.59
N LEU A 145 19.93 0.63 6.80
CA LEU A 145 20.46 -0.04 7.99
C LEU A 145 20.10 0.72 9.26
N LEU A 146 20.30 2.04 9.28
CA LEU A 146 19.95 2.88 10.42
C LEU A 146 18.46 2.81 10.74
N CYS A 147 17.59 2.97 9.74
CA CYS A 147 16.15 2.88 9.96
C CYS A 147 15.72 1.48 10.42
N GLY A 148 16.26 0.42 9.82
CA GLY A 148 15.94 -0.95 10.19
C GLY A 148 16.34 -1.30 11.62
N PHE A 149 17.58 -0.99 12.01
CA PHE A 149 18.07 -1.32 13.36
C PHE A 149 17.56 -0.37 14.45
N SER A 150 17.32 0.90 14.13
CA SER A 150 16.90 1.88 15.13
C SER A 150 15.39 2.03 15.28
N LEU A 151 14.61 1.84 14.20
CA LEU A 151 13.16 2.13 14.21
C LEU A 151 12.27 0.88 14.21
N LEU A 152 12.81 -0.30 13.89
CA LEU A 152 12.08 -1.58 13.96
C LEU A 152 12.54 -2.44 15.13
N TRP A 153 12.92 -1.79 16.23
CA TRP A 153 13.35 -2.47 17.45
C TRP A 153 12.20 -3.35 17.98
N GLY A 154 12.47 -4.62 18.26
CA GLY A 154 11.51 -5.56 18.85
C GLY A 154 11.02 -6.69 17.93
N SER A 155 11.25 -6.61 16.62
CA SER A 155 10.95 -7.71 15.70
C SER A 155 12.12 -7.96 14.74
N TRP A 156 13.00 -8.89 15.14
CA TRP A 156 14.20 -9.24 14.36
C TRP A 156 13.85 -9.67 12.93
N SER A 157 12.77 -10.42 12.74
CA SER A 157 12.33 -10.86 11.42
C SER A 157 11.89 -9.68 10.53
N GLN A 158 11.16 -8.70 11.09
CA GLN A 158 10.76 -7.50 10.35
C GLN A 158 11.98 -6.64 9.99
N CYS A 159 12.90 -6.45 10.93
CA CYS A 159 14.16 -5.74 10.70
C CYS A 159 14.97 -6.42 9.58
N LEU A 160 15.15 -7.74 9.65
CA LEU A 160 15.86 -8.49 8.61
C LEU A 160 15.21 -8.36 7.24
N ILE A 161 13.88 -8.54 7.15
CA ILE A 161 13.16 -8.42 5.88
C ILE A 161 13.28 -7.00 5.32
N PHE A 162 13.14 -5.99 6.17
CA PHE A 162 13.28 -4.59 5.79
C PHE A 162 14.69 -4.27 5.29
N VAL A 163 15.72 -4.66 6.04
CA VAL A 163 17.12 -4.42 5.67
C VAL A 163 17.48 -5.18 4.40
N LEU A 164 17.18 -6.48 4.31
CA LEU A 164 17.49 -7.28 3.13
C LEU A 164 16.76 -6.74 1.89
N GLY A 165 15.47 -6.42 2.01
CA GLY A 165 14.69 -5.83 0.92
C GLY A 165 15.21 -4.46 0.50
N GLY A 166 15.49 -3.57 1.46
CA GLY A 166 16.00 -2.24 1.20
C GLY A 166 17.40 -2.23 0.59
N VAL A 167 18.32 -3.06 1.10
CA VAL A 167 19.66 -3.24 0.52
C VAL A 167 19.56 -3.81 -0.88
N LEU A 168 18.70 -4.81 -1.10
CA LEU A 168 18.47 -5.35 -2.43
C LEU A 168 17.96 -4.26 -3.39
N LEU A 169 17.03 -3.39 -2.96
CA LEU A 169 16.57 -2.26 -3.77
C LEU A 169 17.69 -1.25 -4.08
N CYS A 170 18.61 -1.01 -3.14
CA CYS A 170 19.74 -0.09 -3.34
C CYS A 170 20.76 -0.57 -4.38
N TRP A 171 20.92 -1.89 -4.55
CA TRP A 171 22.00 -2.46 -5.37
C TRP A 171 21.50 -3.25 -6.59
N ALA A 172 20.35 -3.91 -6.52
CA ALA A 172 19.78 -4.63 -7.64
C ALA A 172 18.91 -3.70 -8.50
N SER A 173 19.40 -3.34 -9.68
CA SER A 173 18.59 -2.66 -10.70
C SER A 173 17.49 -3.55 -11.26
N SER A 174 17.74 -4.87 -11.28
CA SER A 174 16.79 -5.89 -11.70
C SER A 174 17.10 -7.19 -10.98
N VAL A 175 16.06 -7.86 -10.46
CA VAL A 175 16.19 -9.22 -9.94
C VAL A 175 15.81 -10.19 -11.06
N PRO A 176 16.73 -11.01 -11.59
CA PRO A 176 16.38 -11.98 -12.63
C PRO A 176 15.47 -13.05 -12.03
N ILE A 177 14.21 -13.07 -12.47
CA ILE A 177 13.23 -14.08 -12.05
C ILE A 177 13.11 -15.12 -13.17
N PRO A 178 13.28 -16.44 -12.89
CA PRO A 178 13.06 -17.48 -13.88
C PRO A 178 11.67 -17.36 -14.49
N ARG A 179 11.55 -17.62 -15.80
CA ARG A 179 10.28 -17.42 -16.55
C ARG A 179 9.08 -18.12 -15.90
N ILE A 180 9.30 -19.29 -15.29
CA ILE A 180 8.28 -20.07 -14.58
C ILE A 180 7.65 -19.28 -13.41
N PHE A 181 8.46 -18.50 -12.68
CA PHE A 181 8.02 -17.74 -11.51
C PHE A 181 7.61 -16.30 -11.83
N SER A 182 7.94 -15.79 -13.01
CA SER A 182 7.63 -14.40 -13.40
C SER A 182 6.14 -14.07 -13.26
N ARG A 183 5.25 -14.93 -13.78
CA ARG A 183 3.80 -14.72 -13.72
C ARG A 183 3.25 -14.80 -12.28
N PRO A 184 3.55 -15.85 -11.48
CA PRO A 184 3.14 -15.88 -10.06
C PRO A 184 3.60 -14.67 -9.26
N VAL A 185 4.86 -14.25 -9.42
CA VAL A 185 5.39 -13.08 -8.70
C VAL A 185 4.65 -11.81 -9.11
N MET A 186 4.40 -11.61 -10.40
CA MET A 186 3.61 -10.47 -10.88
C MET A 186 2.18 -10.49 -10.34
N LEU A 187 1.51 -11.65 -10.33
CA LEU A 187 0.15 -11.77 -9.78
C LEU A 187 0.13 -11.46 -8.28
N CYS A 188 1.08 -12.00 -7.53
CA CYS A 188 1.22 -11.73 -6.09
C CYS A 188 1.47 -10.24 -5.83
N SER A 189 2.40 -9.63 -6.59
CA SER A 189 2.70 -8.19 -6.52
C SER A 189 1.46 -7.32 -6.81
N GLN A 190 0.68 -7.68 -7.83
CA GLN A 190 -0.55 -6.96 -8.17
C GLN A 190 -1.66 -7.15 -7.12
N ALA A 191 -1.67 -8.30 -6.44
CA ALA A 191 -2.62 -8.64 -5.39
C ALA A 191 -2.19 -8.15 -4.00
N ILE A 192 -1.01 -7.55 -3.82
CA ILE A 192 -0.43 -7.25 -2.50
C ILE A 192 -1.37 -6.45 -1.60
N PHE A 193 -2.12 -5.50 -2.15
CA PHE A 193 -3.10 -4.73 -1.37
C PHE A 193 -4.33 -5.56 -0.97
N THR A 194 -4.77 -6.49 -1.82
CA THR A 194 -5.86 -7.41 -1.49
C THR A 194 -5.42 -8.42 -0.45
N ILE A 195 -4.19 -8.94 -0.58
CA ILE A 195 -3.55 -9.77 0.44
C ILE A 195 -3.51 -9.00 1.76
N TYR A 196 -3.03 -7.75 1.74
CA TYR A 196 -3.00 -6.90 2.92
C TYR A 196 -4.38 -6.70 3.56
N LEU A 197 -5.43 -6.45 2.78
CA LEU A 197 -6.79 -6.27 3.32
C LEU A 197 -7.37 -7.55 3.94
N LEU A 198 -7.03 -8.71 3.39
CA LEU A 198 -7.73 -9.97 3.66
C LEU A 198 -6.87 -11.01 4.39
N HIS A 199 -5.57 -10.74 4.66
CA HIS A 199 -4.65 -11.70 5.27
C HIS A 199 -5.05 -12.18 6.66
N ALA A 200 -5.97 -11.51 7.33
CA ALA A 200 -6.50 -11.95 8.61
C ALA A 200 -7.87 -12.61 8.51
N ILE A 201 -8.68 -12.23 7.51
CA ILE A 201 -9.99 -12.85 7.25
C ILE A 201 -9.80 -14.24 6.65
N MET A 202 -8.92 -14.34 5.65
CA MET A 202 -8.82 -15.54 4.83
C MET A 202 -8.25 -16.74 5.59
N PRO A 203 -7.23 -16.61 6.47
CA PRO A 203 -6.81 -17.72 7.31
C PRO A 203 -7.88 -18.13 8.34
N ALA A 204 -8.58 -17.16 8.94
CA ALA A 204 -9.66 -17.48 9.88
C ALA A 204 -10.82 -18.24 9.18
N LEU A 205 -11.12 -17.86 7.93
CA LEU A 205 -12.09 -18.56 7.10
C LEU A 205 -11.58 -19.95 6.69
N SER A 206 -10.33 -20.05 6.22
CA SER A 206 -9.73 -21.31 5.80
C SER A 206 -9.70 -22.30 6.96
N GLN A 207 -9.21 -21.88 8.13
CA GLN A 207 -9.11 -22.73 9.32
C GLN A 207 -10.49 -23.25 9.73
N LYS A 208 -11.50 -22.36 9.78
CA LYS A 208 -12.87 -22.75 10.09
C LYS A 208 -13.43 -23.76 9.08
N THR A 209 -13.16 -23.57 7.79
CA THR A 209 -13.65 -24.49 6.74
C THR A 209 -12.90 -25.82 6.71
N LEU A 210 -11.56 -25.81 6.76
CA LEU A 210 -10.75 -27.02 6.74
C LEU A 210 -10.99 -27.88 7.98
N TYR A 211 -11.07 -27.25 9.14
CA TYR A 211 -11.37 -27.95 10.38
C TYR A 211 -12.79 -28.53 10.37
N ALA A 212 -13.81 -27.73 10.01
CA ALA A 212 -15.19 -28.20 10.06
C ALA A 212 -15.50 -29.32 9.04
N TRP A 213 -14.83 -29.35 7.89
CA TRP A 213 -15.14 -30.30 6.82
C TRP A 213 -14.17 -31.49 6.80
N PHE A 214 -12.90 -31.27 7.12
CA PHE A 214 -11.83 -32.27 6.98
C PHE A 214 -11.08 -32.55 8.28
N HIS A 215 -11.36 -31.83 9.38
CA HIS A 215 -10.65 -31.93 10.65
C HIS A 215 -9.13 -31.73 10.50
N ILE A 216 -8.73 -30.89 9.54
CA ILE A 216 -7.32 -30.55 9.29
C ILE A 216 -7.00 -29.25 10.04
N ASP A 217 -6.04 -29.29 10.95
CA ASP A 217 -5.49 -28.13 11.66
C ASP A 217 -4.00 -27.98 11.31
N GLN A 218 -3.73 -27.32 10.19
CA GLN A 218 -2.39 -27.17 9.63
C GLN A 218 -2.15 -25.70 9.25
N PRO A 219 -1.51 -24.90 10.13
CA PRO A 219 -1.38 -23.45 9.95
C PRO A 219 -0.70 -23.04 8.64
N LEU A 220 0.24 -23.85 8.15
CA LEU A 220 0.90 -23.61 6.86
C LEU A 220 -0.09 -23.74 5.69
N LEU A 221 -0.94 -24.77 5.72
CA LEU A 221 -1.95 -24.98 4.69
C LEU A 221 -2.98 -23.84 4.70
N ASP A 222 -3.40 -23.39 5.89
CA ASP A 222 -4.26 -22.22 6.05
C ASP A 222 -3.65 -20.95 5.45
N GLY A 223 -2.38 -20.67 5.76
CA GLY A 223 -1.68 -19.52 5.20
C GLY A 223 -1.58 -19.57 3.67
N VAL A 224 -1.29 -20.74 3.10
CA VAL A 224 -1.20 -20.94 1.64
C VAL A 224 -2.56 -20.77 0.99
N LEU A 225 -3.62 -21.40 1.51
CA LEU A 225 -4.97 -21.28 0.97
C LEU A 225 -5.50 -19.86 1.10
N ALA A 226 -5.22 -19.18 2.20
CA ALA A 226 -5.57 -17.79 2.40
C ALA A 226 -4.89 -16.89 1.35
N MET A 227 -3.60 -17.08 1.11
CA MET A 227 -2.85 -16.35 0.09
C MET A 227 -3.43 -16.57 -1.32
N ILE A 228 -3.69 -17.84 -1.67
CA ILE A 228 -4.30 -18.21 -2.95
C ILE A 228 -5.69 -17.57 -3.09
N SER A 229 -6.49 -17.55 -2.02
CA SER A 229 -7.82 -16.96 -2.00
C SER A 229 -7.76 -15.44 -2.21
N CYS A 230 -6.83 -14.74 -1.54
CA CYS A 230 -6.60 -13.31 -1.76
C CYS A 230 -6.23 -13.00 -3.22
N ILE A 231 -5.30 -13.76 -3.80
CA ILE A 231 -4.88 -13.61 -5.20
C ILE A 231 -6.04 -13.91 -6.15
N GLY A 232 -6.81 -14.97 -5.88
CA GLY A 232 -7.99 -15.36 -6.65
C GLY A 232 -9.09 -14.29 -6.65
N LEU A 233 -9.38 -13.70 -5.48
CA LEU A 233 -10.34 -12.59 -5.36
C LEU A 233 -9.89 -11.36 -6.14
N TRP A 234 -8.61 -11.00 -6.05
CA TRP A 234 -8.04 -9.90 -6.84
C TRP A 234 -8.16 -10.16 -8.35
N ALA A 235 -7.87 -11.39 -8.79
CA ALA A 235 -7.96 -11.80 -10.18
C ALA A 235 -9.41 -11.75 -10.68
N ALA A 236 -10.36 -12.28 -9.90
CA ALA A 236 -11.79 -12.25 -10.18
C ALA A 236 -12.32 -10.81 -10.29
N TRP A 237 -11.96 -9.95 -9.34
CA TRP A 237 -12.31 -8.52 -9.37
C TRP A 237 -11.77 -7.81 -10.62
N THR A 238 -10.53 -8.11 -11.00
CA THR A 238 -9.90 -7.52 -12.18
C THR A 238 -10.56 -8.00 -13.47
N ALA A 239 -10.91 -9.28 -13.56
CA ALA A 239 -11.67 -9.84 -14.68
C ALA A 239 -13.07 -9.21 -14.78
N ALA A 240 -13.79 -9.09 -13.67
CA ALA A 240 -15.11 -8.45 -13.62
C ALA A 240 -15.05 -7.00 -14.10
N LYS A 241 -14.10 -6.19 -13.59
CA LYS A 241 -13.92 -4.80 -14.05
C LYS A 241 -13.65 -4.70 -15.55
N ARG A 242 -12.88 -5.63 -16.13
CA ARG A 242 -12.61 -5.66 -17.58
C ARG A 242 -13.87 -6.01 -18.38
N ALA A 243 -14.64 -6.99 -17.93
CA ALA A 243 -15.91 -7.37 -18.54
C ALA A 243 -16.92 -6.21 -18.51
N PHE A 244 -17.10 -5.56 -17.36
CA PHE A 244 -17.99 -4.40 -17.23
C PHE A 244 -17.59 -3.23 -18.13
N ARG A 245 -16.29 -2.94 -18.26
CA ARG A 245 -15.81 -1.91 -19.20
C ARG A 245 -16.10 -2.27 -20.64
N GLY A 246 -15.95 -3.54 -21.02
CA GLY A 246 -16.29 -4.02 -22.37
C GLY A 246 -17.78 -3.82 -22.68
N LEU A 247 -18.66 -4.19 -21.75
CA LEU A 247 -20.11 -3.99 -21.89
C LEU A 247 -20.49 -2.50 -21.94
N ALA A 248 -19.87 -1.65 -21.12
CA ALA A 248 -20.13 -0.22 -21.11
C ALA A 248 -19.70 0.47 -22.42
N LEU A 249 -18.58 0.06 -23.01
CA LEU A 249 -18.13 0.58 -24.31
C LEU A 249 -19.09 0.15 -25.43
N GLN A 250 -19.53 -1.11 -25.43
CA GLN A 250 -20.54 -1.59 -26.38
C GLN A 250 -21.85 -0.80 -26.23
N ALA A 251 -22.32 -0.58 -25.00
CA ALA A 251 -23.50 0.24 -24.72
C ALA A 251 -23.34 1.71 -25.15
N GLY A 252 -22.14 2.28 -25.00
CA GLY A 252 -21.78 3.63 -25.42
C GLY A 252 -21.72 3.82 -26.94
N ASP A 253 -21.20 2.84 -27.67
CA ASP A 253 -21.20 2.86 -29.15
C ASP A 253 -22.62 2.91 -29.72
N PHE A 254 -23.62 2.31 -29.05
CA PHE A 254 -25.02 2.46 -29.46
C PHE A 254 -25.57 3.89 -29.31
N THR A 255 -25.00 4.72 -28.44
CA THR A 255 -25.42 6.13 -28.29
C THR A 255 -24.80 7.07 -29.34
N ASN A 256 -23.66 6.69 -29.94
CA ASN A 256 -23.06 7.44 -31.05
C ASN A 256 -23.52 6.95 -32.43
N LEU A 257 -23.88 5.66 -32.58
CA LEU A 257 -24.42 5.13 -33.85
C LEU A 257 -25.75 5.78 -34.26
N ASN A 258 -26.50 6.39 -33.34
CA ASN A 258 -27.74 7.10 -33.66
C ASN A 258 -27.51 8.57 -34.13
N LYS A 259 -26.30 9.11 -33.98
CA LYS A 259 -25.96 10.45 -34.51
C LYS A 259 -25.52 10.40 -35.97
N ASP A 260 -24.86 9.33 -36.40
CA ASP A 260 -24.38 9.19 -37.78
C ASP A 260 -25.44 8.66 -38.75
N ALA A 261 -26.55 8.08 -38.25
CA ALA A 261 -27.68 7.64 -39.06
C ALA A 261 -28.50 8.80 -39.68
N ASN A 262 -28.23 10.06 -39.33
CA ASN A 262 -28.89 11.25 -39.89
C ASN A 262 -28.04 11.99 -40.95
N VAL A 263 -26.90 11.44 -41.38
CA VAL A 263 -26.14 12.00 -42.49
C VAL A 263 -26.81 11.60 -43.80
N LYS A 264 -27.60 12.51 -44.39
CA LYS A 264 -28.21 12.33 -45.71
C LYS A 264 -27.13 11.93 -46.74
N PRO A 265 -27.38 10.92 -47.59
CA PRO A 265 -26.46 10.58 -48.67
C PRO A 265 -26.32 11.79 -49.61
N ARG A 266 -25.10 12.34 -49.72
CA ARG A 266 -24.76 13.30 -50.78
C ARG A 266 -24.68 12.53 -52.09
N PHE A 267 -25.82 12.42 -52.79
CA PHE A 267 -25.80 12.12 -54.20
C PHE A 267 -25.16 13.30 -54.92
N THR A 268 -23.98 13.05 -55.48
CA THR A 268 -23.37 13.91 -56.49
C THR A 268 -23.69 13.32 -57.85
N ALA A 269 -24.21 14.18 -58.73
CA ALA A 269 -24.50 13.90 -60.13
C ALA A 269 -23.25 14.10 -60.99
#